data_AF-F7CA63-F1
#
_entry.id   AF-F7CA63-F1
#
_cell.length_a   1.000
_cell.length_b   1.000
_cell.length_c   1.000
_cell.angle_alpha   90.00
_cell.angle_beta   90.00
_cell.angle_gamma   90.00
#
_symmetry.space_group_name_H-M   'P 1'
#
loop_
_entity.id
_entity.type
_entity.pdbx_description
1 polymer ?
#
loop_
_entity_poly.entity_id
_entity_poly.type
_entity_poly.pdbx_seq_one_letter_code
_entity_poly.pdbx_strand_id
1 'polypeptide(L)'
;MTSSPLKLRPSKKLQMQTKAGLPTTSRAGYKHKQCRHRQEGAGRSKFGGVWKELRGGHPEVGRATWFAEAGCKQEVPGNWGDRLLTMKFLQLFGTVKPIVIGMVHVKALPGTPGSRLPVAQIIEEACHEAEIYKNAGIDGIMVENMHDIPYTFNTGPEITATMATICTAVKQACPHLPLGVQILSCANNQALAVALAAGLDFIRAEGYVFSHVADEGFVNACAGDLLRYRKAIGAEHIQIFADIKKKHSSHAVTADMSVSETAKAAEFFLADGLILTGTSTGQEADQRDLKECGQSVRIPVLIGSGVTLGNMEKYIDANGFIIGSYFKKDGHWSNSVVYDKVSSFMDKVKKLRK
;
A
#
# COMPACT_ATOMS: atom_id res chain seq x y z
N MET A 1 -9.59 48.24 55.14
CA MET A 1 -8.82 46.99 54.92
C MET A 1 -7.80 47.27 53.84
N THR A 2 -6.55 47.38 54.26
CA THR A 2 -5.37 47.79 53.50
C THR A 2 -4.80 46.60 52.73
N SER A 3 -4.45 46.78 51.45
CA SER A 3 -3.52 45.86 50.77
C SER A 3 -2.60 46.63 49.84
N SER A 4 -1.30 46.44 50.07
CA SER A 4 -0.16 47.13 49.46
C SER A 4 0.19 46.57 48.07
N PRO A 5 0.84 47.35 47.20
CA PRO A 5 1.34 46.87 45.91
C PRO A 5 2.70 46.14 46.04
N LEU A 6 2.84 45.01 45.35
CA LEU A 6 4.09 44.25 45.23
C LEU A 6 5.14 45.01 44.41
N LYS A 7 6.35 45.15 44.97
CA LYS A 7 7.56 45.63 44.29
C LYS A 7 8.31 44.46 43.62
N LEU A 8 8.56 44.60 42.32
CA LEU A 8 9.51 43.79 41.53
C LEU A 8 10.95 43.99 42.04
N ARG A 9 11.72 42.90 42.15
CA ARG A 9 13.19 42.91 42.37
C ARG A 9 13.92 42.40 41.12
N PRO A 10 15.12 42.92 40.81
CA PRO A 10 15.81 42.64 39.55
C PRO A 10 16.69 41.37 39.58
N SER A 11 16.97 40.90 38.37
CA SER A 11 17.70 39.69 37.99
C SER A 11 19.18 39.69 38.40
N LYS A 12 19.67 38.54 38.89
CA LYS A 12 21.11 38.27 39.05
C LYS A 12 21.65 37.61 37.77
N LYS A 13 22.64 38.28 37.16
CA LYS A 13 23.48 37.79 36.07
C LYS A 13 24.29 36.57 36.53
N LEU A 14 24.26 35.49 35.77
CA LEU A 14 25.20 34.37 35.89
C LEU A 14 26.30 34.57 34.84
N GLN A 15 27.52 34.86 35.30
CA GLN A 15 28.73 34.86 34.47
C GLN A 15 29.19 33.41 34.28
N MET A 16 29.29 32.96 33.03
CA MET A 16 29.96 31.70 32.68
C MET A 16 31.38 32.04 32.25
N GLN A 17 32.36 31.52 33.00
CA GLN A 17 33.78 31.66 32.73
C GLN A 17 34.20 30.73 31.57
N THR A 18 34.90 31.31 30.61
CA THR A 18 35.66 30.61 29.56
C THR A 18 37.01 30.12 30.11
N LYS A 19 37.35 28.85 29.93
CA LYS A 19 38.74 28.38 29.85
C LYS A 19 38.93 27.35 28.75
N ALA A 20 39.93 27.62 27.93
CA ALA A 20 40.41 26.87 26.78
C ALA A 20 41.24 25.64 27.17
N GLY A 21 41.37 24.69 26.23
CA GLY A 21 42.40 23.65 26.27
C GLY A 21 42.14 22.47 25.33
N LEU A 22 42.63 22.57 24.08
CA LEU A 22 42.91 21.43 23.19
C LEU A 22 44.10 20.61 23.74
N PRO A 23 44.20 19.30 23.44
CA PRO A 23 45.14 18.93 22.38
C PRO A 23 44.67 17.81 21.43
N THR A 24 45.43 17.75 20.34
CA THR A 24 45.28 17.06 19.07
C THR A 24 45.74 15.59 19.05
N THR A 25 45.09 14.83 18.15
CA THR A 25 45.61 13.74 17.29
C THR A 25 46.21 12.47 17.90
N SER A 26 45.60 11.32 17.56
CA SER A 26 46.36 10.22 16.96
C SER A 26 45.51 9.43 15.96
N ARG A 27 46.07 9.27 14.75
CA ARG A 27 45.56 8.46 13.63
C ARG A 27 45.89 7.00 13.92
N ALA A 28 44.89 6.11 13.92
CA ALA A 28 45.10 4.68 13.75
C ALA A 28 44.75 4.29 12.30
N GLY A 29 45.77 3.86 11.55
CA GLY A 29 45.69 3.58 10.13
C GLY A 29 44.94 2.28 9.81
N TYR A 30 43.94 2.38 8.94
CA TYR A 30 43.42 1.24 8.20
C TYR A 30 44.32 1.00 6.98
N LYS A 31 45.08 -0.11 7.01
CA LYS A 31 45.85 -0.59 5.86
C LYS A 31 44.91 -1.20 4.82
N HIS A 32 44.82 -0.54 3.66
CA HIS A 32 44.35 -1.15 2.42
C HIS A 32 45.28 -2.33 2.06
N LYS A 33 44.75 -3.56 2.01
CA LYS A 33 45.37 -4.64 1.24
C LYS A 33 44.79 -4.61 -0.19
N GLN A 34 45.60 -4.13 -1.12
CA GLN A 34 45.46 -4.42 -2.54
C GLN A 34 45.75 -5.92 -2.75
N CYS A 35 44.80 -6.67 -3.30
CA CYS A 35 45.11 -7.95 -3.96
C CYS A 35 45.32 -7.66 -5.45
N ARG A 36 46.58 -7.73 -5.88
CA ARG A 36 46.97 -7.77 -7.29
C ARG A 36 46.78 -9.18 -7.85
N HIS A 37 46.46 -9.22 -9.14
CA HIS A 37 46.39 -10.36 -10.04
C HIS A 37 47.50 -11.41 -9.86
N ARG A 38 47.12 -12.68 -10.09
CA ARG A 38 47.99 -13.67 -10.73
C ARG A 38 47.16 -14.46 -11.77
N GLN A 39 47.51 -14.27 -13.04
CA GLN A 39 47.21 -15.20 -14.12
C GLN A 39 48.24 -16.33 -14.11
N GLU A 40 47.83 -17.50 -14.61
CA GLU A 40 48.54 -18.73 -15.02
C GLU A 40 47.73 -19.93 -14.48
N GLY A 41 47.31 -20.95 -15.23
CA GLY A 41 47.48 -21.31 -16.63
C GLY A 41 46.87 -22.72 -16.84
N ALA A 42 46.27 -22.93 -18.01
CA ALA A 42 46.09 -24.18 -18.76
C ALA A 42 45.73 -25.50 -18.04
N GLY A 43 44.55 -26.04 -18.38
CA GLY A 43 44.21 -27.46 -18.27
C GLY A 43 43.02 -27.84 -19.15
N ARG A 44 43.29 -28.37 -20.35
CA ARG A 44 42.32 -28.89 -21.33
C ARG A 44 41.82 -30.29 -20.95
N SER A 45 40.51 -30.54 -21.08
CA SER A 45 39.93 -31.76 -21.66
C SER A 45 38.47 -31.46 -22.06
N LYS A 46 38.15 -31.32 -23.36
CA LYS A 46 37.74 -32.35 -24.34
C LYS A 46 36.44 -33.10 -24.01
N PHE A 47 35.33 -32.62 -24.57
CA PHE A 47 34.21 -33.32 -25.24
C PHE A 47 33.53 -32.23 -26.10
N GLY A 48 33.38 -32.24 -27.43
CA GLY A 48 33.35 -33.30 -28.44
C GLY A 48 32.00 -34.01 -28.45
N GLY A 49 31.00 -33.71 -29.29
CA GLY A 49 30.91 -32.77 -30.40
C GLY A 49 29.53 -32.84 -31.10
N VAL A 50 29.51 -32.36 -32.36
CA VAL A 50 28.55 -32.60 -33.47
C VAL A 50 27.15 -31.98 -33.28
N TRP A 51 26.65 -31.02 -34.07
CA TRP A 51 26.40 -31.11 -35.52
C TRP A 51 26.41 -29.75 -36.26
N LYS A 52 26.70 -29.89 -37.55
CA LYS A 52 26.87 -28.91 -38.64
C LYS A 52 25.56 -28.23 -39.09
N GLU A 53 25.67 -26.93 -39.34
CA GLU A 53 25.41 -26.24 -40.62
C GLU A 53 24.16 -26.62 -41.45
N LEU A 54 23.16 -25.74 -41.48
CA LEU A 54 22.33 -25.48 -42.66
C LEU A 54 22.01 -23.98 -42.78
N ARG A 55 22.48 -23.38 -43.88
CA ARG A 55 22.04 -22.08 -44.40
C ARG A 55 20.70 -22.26 -45.11
N GLY A 56 19.85 -21.23 -45.02
CA GLY A 56 18.86 -20.91 -46.04
C GLY A 56 17.41 -20.98 -45.59
N GLY A 57 16.66 -19.93 -45.95
CA GLY A 57 15.20 -19.97 -46.02
C GLY A 57 14.49 -19.13 -44.97
N HIS A 58 14.15 -17.90 -45.33
CA HIS A 58 12.93 -17.26 -44.84
C HIS A 58 11.74 -18.18 -45.18
N PRO A 59 10.77 -18.33 -44.27
CA PRO A 59 9.39 -18.36 -44.71
C PRO A 59 8.52 -17.37 -43.94
N GLU A 60 7.52 -16.94 -44.68
CA GLU A 60 6.48 -15.98 -44.38
C GLU A 60 5.72 -16.32 -43.09
N VAL A 61 5.42 -15.30 -42.29
CA VAL A 61 4.54 -15.42 -41.13
C VAL A 61 3.11 -15.54 -41.64
N GLY A 62 2.65 -16.80 -41.72
CA GLY A 62 1.27 -17.15 -41.98
C GLY A 62 0.34 -16.63 -40.89
N ARG A 63 -0.71 -15.94 -41.33
CA ARG A 63 -1.90 -15.62 -40.53
C ARG A 63 -2.49 -16.92 -39.96
N ALA A 64 -2.46 -17.07 -38.64
CA ALA A 64 -3.28 -18.05 -37.93
C ALA A 64 -4.37 -17.31 -37.16
N THR A 65 -5.54 -17.21 -37.81
CA THR A 65 -6.82 -16.86 -37.19
C THR A 65 -7.41 -18.11 -36.54
N TRP A 66 -7.58 -18.15 -35.22
CA TRP A 66 -8.55 -19.05 -34.57
C TRP A 66 -9.26 -18.35 -33.40
N PHE A 67 -10.56 -18.13 -33.64
CA PHE A 67 -11.74 -18.08 -32.75
C PHE A 67 -11.79 -17.11 -31.56
N ALA A 68 -12.54 -16.03 -31.80
CA ALA A 68 -13.35 -15.36 -30.81
C ALA A 68 -14.58 -16.22 -30.47
N GLU A 69 -14.93 -16.31 -29.18
CA GLU A 69 -16.31 -16.12 -28.67
C GLU A 69 -16.38 -16.30 -27.15
N ALA A 70 -16.54 -15.18 -26.43
CA ALA A 70 -17.42 -15.01 -25.27
C ALA A 70 -17.36 -13.51 -24.90
N GLY A 71 -18.40 -12.78 -25.30
CA GLY A 71 -18.45 -11.32 -25.23
C GLY A 71 -18.67 -10.77 -23.83
N CYS A 72 -17.85 -9.77 -23.48
CA CYS A 72 -18.31 -8.57 -22.82
C CYS A 72 -17.36 -7.43 -23.22
N LYS A 73 -17.63 -6.77 -24.36
CA LYS A 73 -16.89 -5.56 -24.73
C LYS A 73 -17.41 -4.41 -23.87
N GLN A 74 -16.79 -4.20 -22.71
CA GLN A 74 -16.83 -2.90 -22.07
C GLN A 74 -15.86 -1.99 -22.85
N GLU A 75 -16.39 -1.17 -23.74
CA GLU A 75 -15.60 -0.13 -24.39
C GLU A 75 -15.34 1.01 -23.39
N VAL A 76 -14.08 1.16 -22.99
CA VAL A 76 -13.61 2.30 -22.19
C VAL A 76 -13.07 3.35 -23.16
N PRO A 77 -13.70 4.53 -23.32
CA PRO A 77 -13.21 5.56 -24.23
C PRO A 77 -11.97 6.26 -23.64
N GLY A 78 -10.86 6.32 -24.38
CA GLY A 78 -9.61 6.97 -23.96
C GLY A 78 -8.43 6.76 -24.91
N ASN A 79 -7.39 7.61 -24.80
CA ASN A 79 -6.15 7.50 -25.56
C ASN A 79 -5.35 6.23 -25.17
N TRP A 80 -4.29 5.88 -25.90
CA TRP A 80 -3.53 4.64 -25.67
C TRP A 80 -2.90 4.52 -24.26
N GLY A 81 -2.42 5.62 -23.68
CA GLY A 81 -1.90 5.65 -22.31
C GLY A 81 -3.00 5.47 -21.27
N ASP A 82 -4.17 6.05 -21.52
CA ASP A 82 -5.36 5.91 -20.67
C ASP A 82 -5.83 4.45 -20.59
N ARG A 83 -5.78 3.73 -21.72
CA ARG A 83 -6.13 2.31 -21.76
C ARG A 83 -5.20 1.49 -20.87
N LEU A 84 -3.90 1.78 -20.82
CA LEU A 84 -2.93 0.96 -20.10
C LEU A 84 -3.16 0.91 -18.59
N LEU A 85 -3.56 2.03 -17.96
CA LEU A 85 -3.73 2.10 -16.51
C LEU A 85 -5.00 1.36 -16.03
N THR A 86 -6.14 1.61 -16.67
CA THR A 86 -7.37 0.85 -16.42
C THR A 86 -7.19 -0.64 -16.74
N MET A 87 -6.34 -0.98 -17.73
CA MET A 87 -6.02 -2.37 -18.05
C MET A 87 -5.25 -3.09 -16.95
N LYS A 88 -4.38 -2.44 -16.17
CA LYS A 88 -3.70 -3.11 -15.04
C LYS A 88 -4.68 -3.52 -13.94
N PHE A 89 -5.63 -2.64 -13.61
CA PHE A 89 -6.67 -2.94 -12.64
C PHE A 89 -7.58 -4.06 -13.13
N LEU A 90 -7.99 -3.99 -14.41
CA LEU A 90 -8.78 -5.04 -15.05
C LEU A 90 -8.02 -6.38 -15.12
N GLN A 91 -6.72 -6.38 -15.40
CA GLN A 91 -5.89 -7.58 -15.40
C GLN A 91 -5.78 -8.20 -14.00
N LEU A 92 -5.71 -7.36 -12.97
CA LEU A 92 -5.59 -7.82 -11.59
C LEU A 92 -6.91 -8.43 -11.07
N PHE A 93 -8.04 -7.75 -11.26
CA PHE A 93 -9.31 -8.17 -10.66
C PHE A 93 -10.32 -8.80 -11.64
N GLY A 94 -10.04 -8.79 -12.95
CA GLY A 94 -10.93 -9.33 -13.99
C GLY A 94 -12.17 -8.48 -14.28
N THR A 95 -12.37 -7.36 -13.59
CA THR A 95 -13.48 -6.42 -13.81
C THR A 95 -13.12 -5.00 -13.41
N VAL A 96 -13.83 -4.02 -13.97
CA VAL A 96 -13.79 -2.60 -13.54
C VAL A 96 -15.04 -2.18 -12.76
N LYS A 97 -16.04 -3.07 -12.65
CA LYS A 97 -17.22 -2.90 -11.79
C LYS A 97 -16.79 -3.09 -10.32
N PRO A 98 -17.51 -2.52 -9.33
CA PRO A 98 -17.04 -2.47 -7.95
C PRO A 98 -16.54 -3.83 -7.44
N ILE A 99 -15.22 -3.95 -7.25
CA ILE A 99 -14.56 -5.07 -6.57
C ILE A 99 -14.64 -4.90 -5.06
N VAL A 100 -14.49 -5.96 -4.28
CA VAL A 100 -14.49 -5.90 -2.82
C VAL A 100 -13.17 -6.45 -2.31
N ILE A 101 -12.47 -5.64 -1.53
CA ILE A 101 -11.23 -6.01 -0.84
C ILE A 101 -11.54 -6.11 0.66
N GLY A 102 -11.31 -7.28 1.24
CA GLY A 102 -11.46 -7.52 2.68
C GLY A 102 -10.20 -7.14 3.43
N MET A 103 -10.34 -6.37 4.52
CA MET A 103 -9.20 -5.99 5.35
C MET A 103 -8.94 -7.02 6.45
N VAL A 104 -7.77 -7.65 6.43
CA VAL A 104 -7.24 -8.46 7.53
C VAL A 104 -6.42 -7.54 8.44
N HIS A 105 -6.95 -7.24 9.63
CA HIS A 105 -6.23 -6.45 10.63
C HIS A 105 -5.40 -7.41 11.50
N VAL A 106 -4.09 -7.44 11.29
CA VAL A 106 -3.21 -8.31 12.08
C VAL A 106 -3.15 -7.82 13.52
N LYS A 107 -2.97 -8.74 14.47
CA LYS A 107 -2.73 -8.40 15.88
C LYS A 107 -1.42 -7.63 16.05
N ALA A 108 -1.29 -6.96 17.18
CA ALA A 108 -0.15 -6.09 17.49
C ALA A 108 1.19 -6.83 17.34
N LEU A 109 2.06 -6.31 16.48
CA LEU A 109 3.29 -6.94 16.05
C LEU A 109 4.43 -6.73 17.05
N PRO A 110 5.48 -7.57 17.04
CA PRO A 110 6.66 -7.38 17.88
C PRO A 110 7.22 -5.95 17.74
N GLY A 111 7.62 -5.35 18.85
CA GLY A 111 8.10 -3.96 18.90
C GLY A 111 7.04 -2.93 19.27
N THR A 112 5.74 -3.28 19.17
CA THR A 112 4.65 -2.35 19.53
C THR A 112 4.15 -2.54 20.97
N PRO A 113 3.61 -1.50 21.63
CA PRO A 113 3.18 -1.59 23.03
C PRO A 113 2.08 -2.62 23.28
N GLY A 114 1.24 -2.86 22.26
CA GLY A 114 0.14 -3.83 22.30
C GLY A 114 0.56 -5.28 22.06
N SER A 115 1.82 -5.55 21.70
CA SER A 115 2.25 -6.90 21.31
C SER A 115 2.20 -7.88 22.49
N ARG A 116 1.43 -8.97 22.33
CA ARG A 116 1.26 -10.00 23.37
C ARG A 116 1.33 -11.43 22.83
N LEU A 117 1.15 -11.61 21.52
CA LEU A 117 1.07 -12.92 20.89
C LEU A 117 2.39 -13.28 20.22
N PRO A 118 2.80 -14.56 20.25
CA PRO A 118 3.84 -15.07 19.37
C PRO A 118 3.47 -14.86 17.90
N VAL A 119 4.44 -14.55 17.04
CA VAL A 119 4.23 -14.31 15.60
C VAL A 119 3.46 -15.45 14.93
N ALA A 120 3.71 -16.71 15.32
CA ALA A 120 3.00 -17.86 14.79
C ALA A 120 1.48 -17.80 15.00
N GLN A 121 1.01 -17.32 16.16
CA GLN A 121 -0.42 -17.16 16.43
C GLN A 121 -1.02 -16.01 15.63
N ILE A 122 -0.27 -14.91 15.43
CA ILE A 122 -0.70 -13.79 14.58
C ILE A 122 -0.88 -14.26 13.14
N ILE A 123 0.02 -15.12 12.64
CA ILE A 123 -0.08 -15.72 11.31
C ILE A 123 -1.34 -16.60 11.20
N GLU A 124 -1.58 -17.46 12.19
CA GLU A 124 -2.76 -18.35 12.21
C GLU A 124 -4.06 -17.55 12.16
N GLU A 125 -4.20 -16.52 13.00
CA GLU A 125 -5.38 -15.65 13.00
C GLU A 125 -5.56 -14.90 11.67
N ALA A 126 -4.48 -14.37 11.09
CA ALA A 126 -4.52 -13.67 9.81
C ALA A 126 -4.94 -14.60 8.66
N CYS A 127 -4.41 -15.83 8.63
CA CYS A 127 -4.81 -16.83 7.65
C CYS A 127 -6.27 -17.24 7.83
N HIS A 128 -6.74 -17.38 9.08
CA HIS A 128 -8.13 -17.69 9.36
C HIS A 128 -9.10 -16.60 8.86
N GLU A 129 -8.81 -15.31 9.11
CA GLU A 129 -9.62 -14.21 8.56
C GLU A 129 -9.59 -14.20 7.01
N ALA A 130 -8.43 -14.45 6.40
CA ALA A 130 -8.28 -14.53 4.95
C ALA A 130 -9.09 -15.68 4.32
N GLU A 131 -9.13 -16.85 4.97
CA GLU A 131 -9.92 -17.99 4.53
C GLU A 131 -11.43 -17.71 4.59
N ILE A 132 -11.90 -16.99 5.62
CA ILE A 132 -13.31 -16.55 5.69
C ILE A 132 -13.64 -15.69 4.46
N TYR A 133 -12.79 -14.73 4.12
CA TYR A 133 -12.98 -13.87 2.95
C TYR A 133 -12.98 -14.67 1.63
N LYS A 134 -12.02 -15.58 1.48
CA LYS A 134 -11.94 -16.48 0.32
C LYS A 134 -13.21 -17.31 0.16
N ASN A 135 -13.68 -17.94 1.25
CA ASN A 135 -14.86 -18.81 1.23
C ASN A 135 -16.15 -18.03 0.95
N ALA A 136 -16.22 -16.76 1.35
CA ALA A 136 -17.34 -15.88 1.03
C ALA A 136 -17.29 -15.30 -0.41
N GLY A 137 -16.21 -15.57 -1.15
CA GLY A 137 -16.05 -15.16 -2.54
C GLY A 137 -15.69 -13.69 -2.72
N ILE A 138 -14.83 -13.14 -1.85
CA ILE A 138 -14.26 -11.79 -2.01
C ILE A 138 -13.38 -11.69 -3.27
N ASP A 139 -13.17 -10.48 -3.80
CA ASP A 139 -12.34 -10.28 -5.00
C ASP A 139 -10.87 -10.00 -4.68
N GLY A 140 -10.56 -9.60 -3.44
CA GLY A 140 -9.19 -9.39 -3.00
C GLY A 140 -9.07 -9.28 -1.49
N ILE A 141 -7.84 -9.36 -0.98
CA ILE A 141 -7.53 -9.26 0.44
C ILE A 141 -6.45 -8.21 0.63
N MET A 142 -6.55 -7.41 1.69
CA MET A 142 -5.47 -6.50 2.09
C MET A 142 -5.12 -6.71 3.56
N VAL A 143 -3.82 -6.87 3.83
CA VAL A 143 -3.31 -7.08 5.19
C VAL A 143 -2.82 -5.75 5.76
N GLU A 144 -3.23 -5.41 6.99
CA GLU A 144 -2.92 -4.12 7.63
C GLU A 144 -2.55 -4.30 9.12
N ASN A 145 -1.55 -3.57 9.61
CA ASN A 145 -1.10 -3.58 11.01
C ASN A 145 -1.89 -2.61 11.92
N MET A 146 -3.22 -2.62 11.83
CA MET A 146 -4.12 -1.73 12.59
C MET A 146 -3.99 -1.81 14.12
N HIS A 147 -3.45 -2.90 14.67
CA HIS A 147 -3.29 -3.05 16.12
C HIS A 147 -1.96 -2.52 16.66
N ASP A 148 -1.08 -1.95 15.83
CA ASP A 148 0.23 -1.42 16.20
C ASP A 148 0.17 -0.04 16.89
N ILE A 149 -0.96 0.30 17.51
CA ILE A 149 -1.16 1.58 18.18
C ILE A 149 -0.23 1.74 19.42
N PRO A 150 0.27 2.96 19.69
CA PRO A 150 0.22 4.15 18.84
C PRO A 150 1.17 4.05 17.64
N TYR A 151 0.73 4.57 16.50
CA TYR A 151 1.48 4.53 15.25
C TYR A 151 2.69 5.49 15.25
N THR A 152 3.66 5.23 14.38
CA THR A 152 4.87 6.05 14.23
C THR A 152 5.38 6.05 12.79
N PHE A 153 5.93 7.18 12.34
CA PHE A 153 6.63 7.30 11.06
C PHE A 153 7.95 6.53 11.01
N ASN A 154 8.48 6.09 12.16
CA ASN A 154 9.75 5.37 12.26
C ASN A 154 9.52 3.86 12.40
N THR A 155 9.04 3.22 11.34
CA THR A 155 8.81 1.77 11.33
C THR A 155 10.12 1.00 11.40
N GLY A 156 10.28 0.19 12.45
CA GLY A 156 11.45 -0.66 12.64
C GLY A 156 11.47 -1.90 11.73
N PRO A 157 12.64 -2.55 11.59
CA PRO A 157 12.78 -3.75 10.77
C PRO A 157 11.91 -4.93 11.24
N GLU A 158 11.62 -5.02 12.55
CA GLU A 158 10.77 -6.04 13.15
C GLU A 158 9.34 -6.04 12.58
N ILE A 159 8.79 -4.85 12.28
CA ILE A 159 7.47 -4.71 11.67
C ILE A 159 7.51 -5.21 10.23
N THR A 160 8.50 -4.77 9.45
CA THR A 160 8.64 -5.15 8.03
C THR A 160 8.86 -6.66 7.88
N ALA A 161 9.73 -7.26 8.71
CA ALA A 161 10.00 -8.69 8.69
C ALA A 161 8.79 -9.53 9.11
N THR A 162 8.06 -9.09 10.14
CA THR A 162 6.87 -9.81 10.61
C THR A 162 5.73 -9.71 9.58
N MET A 163 5.49 -8.52 9.01
CA MET A 163 4.49 -8.33 7.95
C MET A 163 4.81 -9.15 6.70
N ALA A 164 6.08 -9.24 6.28
CA ALA A 164 6.49 -10.12 5.18
C ALA A 164 6.15 -11.59 5.44
N THR A 165 6.39 -12.07 6.66
CA THR A 165 6.09 -13.45 7.05
C THR A 165 4.58 -13.71 7.06
N ILE A 166 3.79 -12.80 7.63
CA ILE A 166 2.33 -12.91 7.65
C ILE A 166 1.76 -12.87 6.23
N CYS A 167 2.17 -11.90 5.42
CA CYS A 167 1.69 -11.76 4.04
C CYS A 167 2.02 -12.99 3.19
N THR A 168 3.20 -13.59 3.39
CA THR A 168 3.59 -14.83 2.69
C THR A 168 2.64 -15.97 3.04
N ALA A 169 2.32 -16.16 4.33
CA ALA A 169 1.39 -17.20 4.77
C ALA A 169 -0.03 -16.96 4.24
N VAL A 170 -0.51 -15.71 4.26
CA VAL A 170 -1.82 -15.34 3.70
C VAL A 170 -1.87 -15.58 2.18
N LYS A 171 -0.80 -15.28 1.44
CA LYS A 171 -0.70 -15.59 0.00
C LYS A 171 -0.75 -17.09 -0.25
N GLN A 172 -0.11 -17.91 0.60
CA GLN A 172 -0.17 -19.37 0.49
C GLN A 172 -1.57 -19.93 0.77
N ALA A 173 -2.32 -19.37 1.73
CA ALA A 173 -3.71 -19.77 2.02
C ALA A 173 -4.68 -19.36 0.89
N CYS A 174 -4.40 -18.23 0.23
CA CYS A 174 -5.25 -17.61 -0.79
C CYS A 174 -4.49 -17.33 -2.12
N PRO A 175 -3.93 -18.35 -2.81
CA PRO A 175 -2.97 -18.15 -3.90
C PRO A 175 -3.57 -17.52 -5.16
N HIS A 176 -4.89 -17.64 -5.36
CA HIS A 176 -5.59 -17.15 -6.55
C HIS A 176 -6.27 -15.80 -6.37
N LEU A 177 -6.24 -15.24 -5.16
CA LEU A 177 -6.78 -13.91 -4.92
C LEU A 177 -5.68 -12.86 -5.15
N PRO A 178 -6.05 -11.69 -5.71
CA PRO A 178 -5.29 -10.46 -5.56
C PRO A 178 -5.09 -10.14 -4.07
N LEU A 179 -3.83 -10.00 -3.66
CA LEU A 179 -3.49 -9.60 -2.30
C LEU A 179 -2.73 -8.28 -2.31
N GLY A 180 -2.98 -7.47 -1.28
CA GLY A 180 -2.18 -6.30 -1.01
C GLY A 180 -1.84 -6.12 0.45
N VAL A 181 -1.04 -5.10 0.71
CA VAL A 181 -0.59 -4.77 2.06
C VAL A 181 -0.62 -3.27 2.31
N GLN A 182 -0.94 -2.91 3.54
CA GLN A 182 -0.80 -1.57 4.09
C GLN A 182 0.03 -1.67 5.38
N ILE A 183 1.09 -0.88 5.47
CA ILE A 183 1.80 -0.69 6.74
C ILE A 183 1.55 0.76 7.16
N LEU A 184 0.82 0.91 8.25
CA LEU A 184 0.27 2.17 8.71
C LEU A 184 1.35 3.17 9.11
N SER A 185 0.94 4.43 9.09
CA SER A 185 1.77 5.60 9.32
C SER A 185 2.74 5.87 8.16
N CYS A 186 2.24 5.74 6.92
CA CYS A 186 2.98 6.08 5.70
C CYS A 186 4.27 5.26 5.49
N ALA A 187 4.34 4.04 6.03
CA ALA A 187 5.46 3.12 5.83
C ALA A 187 5.41 2.45 4.43
N ASN A 188 5.25 3.28 3.40
CA ASN A 188 4.93 2.84 2.04
C ASN A 188 6.09 2.08 1.38
N ASN A 189 7.34 2.47 1.67
CA ASN A 189 8.51 1.74 1.18
C ASN A 189 8.58 0.33 1.81
N GLN A 190 8.29 0.23 3.11
CA GLN A 190 8.21 -1.05 3.82
C GLN A 190 7.08 -1.90 3.25
N ALA A 191 5.89 -1.32 3.04
CA ALA A 191 4.77 -2.02 2.42
C ALA A 191 5.14 -2.56 1.03
N LEU A 192 5.85 -1.78 0.22
CA LEU A 192 6.29 -2.21 -1.11
C LEU A 192 7.34 -3.33 -1.06
N ALA A 193 8.28 -3.26 -0.12
CA ALA A 193 9.26 -4.32 0.09
C ALA A 193 8.59 -5.62 0.57
N VAL A 194 7.63 -5.52 1.49
CA VAL A 194 6.80 -6.65 1.95
C VAL A 194 6.01 -7.25 0.78
N ALA A 195 5.35 -6.41 -0.02
CA ALA A 195 4.59 -6.87 -1.18
C ALA A 195 5.46 -7.66 -2.15
N LEU A 196 6.66 -7.14 -2.47
CA LEU A 196 7.61 -7.84 -3.33
C LEU A 196 8.08 -9.18 -2.73
N ALA A 197 8.48 -9.18 -1.45
CA ALA A 197 9.01 -10.37 -0.79
C ALA A 197 7.96 -11.50 -0.65
N ALA A 198 6.69 -11.13 -0.42
CA ALA A 198 5.59 -12.08 -0.23
C ALA A 198 4.85 -12.42 -1.53
N GLY A 199 5.21 -11.82 -2.67
CA GLY A 199 4.52 -12.03 -3.96
C GLY A 199 3.09 -11.50 -3.98
N LEU A 200 2.89 -10.30 -3.40
CA LEU A 200 1.61 -9.59 -3.42
C LEU A 200 1.51 -8.69 -4.67
N ASP A 201 0.29 -8.22 -4.93
CA ASP A 201 -0.09 -7.63 -6.20
C ASP A 201 -0.25 -6.09 -6.13
N PHE A 202 -0.54 -5.55 -4.93
CA PHE A 202 -0.70 -4.11 -4.72
C PHE A 202 -0.34 -3.65 -3.30
N ILE A 203 -0.13 -2.35 -3.13
CA ILE A 203 -0.09 -1.69 -1.82
C ILE A 203 -1.13 -0.58 -1.74
N ARG A 204 -1.57 -0.28 -0.52
CA ARG A 204 -2.23 0.99 -0.21
C ARG A 204 -1.21 1.96 0.35
N ALA A 205 -1.06 3.11 -0.30
CA ALA A 205 -0.10 4.14 0.08
C ALA A 205 -0.78 5.35 0.72
N GLU A 206 -0.27 5.75 1.88
CA GLU A 206 -0.71 6.94 2.62
C GLU A 206 0.21 8.13 2.31
N GLY A 207 -0.27 9.37 2.34
CA GLY A 207 0.60 10.53 2.12
C GLY A 207 1.31 10.51 0.76
N TYR A 208 0.60 10.08 -0.29
CA TYR A 208 1.19 9.94 -1.62
C TYR A 208 1.50 11.30 -2.25
N VAL A 209 0.51 12.20 -2.26
CA VAL A 209 0.61 13.59 -2.72
C VAL A 209 0.13 14.56 -1.65
N PHE A 210 0.70 15.76 -1.66
CA PHE A 210 0.51 16.83 -0.69
C PHE A 210 0.84 16.46 0.77
N SER A 211 1.23 17.47 1.54
CA SER A 211 1.46 17.32 2.97
C SER A 211 0.19 17.58 3.78
N HIS A 212 0.06 16.90 4.92
CA HIS A 212 -1.07 17.07 5.84
C HIS A 212 -0.63 16.73 7.27
N VAL A 213 -1.49 16.96 8.26
CA VAL A 213 -1.19 16.62 9.66
C VAL A 213 -2.02 15.40 10.06
N ALA A 214 -1.39 14.26 10.26
CA ALA A 214 -2.02 13.05 10.79
C ALA A 214 -1.92 13.01 12.33
N ASP A 215 -2.53 11.99 12.95
CA ASP A 215 -2.46 11.77 14.40
C ASP A 215 -1.01 11.66 14.92
N GLU A 216 -0.10 11.16 14.08
CA GLU A 216 1.32 10.99 14.39
C GLU A 216 2.16 12.24 14.11
N GLY A 217 1.60 13.24 13.44
CA GLY A 217 2.25 14.52 13.12
C GLY A 217 2.23 14.88 11.64
N PHE A 218 3.19 15.72 11.23
CA PHE A 218 3.24 16.24 9.86
C PHE A 218 3.72 15.18 8.87
N VAL A 219 2.87 14.84 7.90
CA VAL A 219 3.13 13.89 6.82
C VAL A 219 3.56 14.65 5.58
N ASN A 220 4.66 14.21 4.95
CA ASN A 220 5.09 14.73 3.65
C ASN A 220 4.73 13.77 2.52
N ALA A 221 4.45 14.34 1.35
CA ALA A 221 4.21 13.58 0.13
C ALA A 221 5.41 12.67 -0.21
N CYS A 222 5.15 11.43 -0.64
CA CYS A 222 6.19 10.43 -0.89
C CYS A 222 6.25 9.88 -2.33
N ALA A 223 5.34 10.29 -3.23
CA ALA A 223 5.19 9.68 -4.56
C ALA A 223 6.52 9.51 -5.33
N GLY A 224 7.33 10.56 -5.40
CA GLY A 224 8.60 10.52 -6.13
C GLY A 224 9.58 9.50 -5.59
N ASP A 225 9.79 9.47 -4.27
CA ASP A 225 10.74 8.56 -3.63
C ASP A 225 10.23 7.12 -3.64
N LEU A 226 8.93 6.93 -3.40
CA LEU A 226 8.27 5.63 -3.45
C LEU A 226 8.39 4.98 -4.85
N LEU A 227 8.17 5.75 -5.92
CA LEU A 227 8.27 5.23 -7.28
C LEU A 227 9.70 4.92 -7.72
N ARG A 228 10.68 5.71 -7.28
CA ARG A 228 12.10 5.38 -7.50
C ARG A 228 12.50 4.12 -6.75
N TYR A 229 12.03 3.99 -5.51
CA TYR A 229 12.25 2.78 -4.71
C TYR A 229 11.61 1.55 -5.37
N ARG A 230 10.35 1.67 -5.84
CA ARG A 230 9.65 0.62 -6.61
C ARG A 230 10.49 0.10 -7.76
N LYS A 231 11.04 1.01 -8.57
CA LYS A 231 11.91 0.65 -9.68
C LYS A 231 13.22 0.04 -9.23
N ALA A 232 13.86 0.61 -8.21
CA ALA A 232 15.15 0.15 -7.70
C ALA A 232 15.13 -1.31 -7.21
N ILE A 233 14.00 -1.76 -6.65
CA ILE A 233 13.84 -3.13 -6.16
C ILE A 233 13.16 -4.07 -7.18
N GLY A 234 12.83 -3.61 -8.38
CA GLY A 234 12.16 -4.42 -9.42
C GLY A 234 10.67 -4.70 -9.17
N ALA A 235 9.99 -3.88 -8.37
CA ALA A 235 8.60 -4.04 -7.97
C ALA A 235 7.59 -3.29 -8.87
N GLU A 236 7.93 -2.98 -10.12
CA GLU A 236 7.06 -2.19 -11.02
C GLU A 236 5.73 -2.87 -11.38
N HIS A 237 5.63 -4.18 -11.16
CA HIS A 237 4.40 -4.96 -11.33
C HIS A 237 3.42 -4.78 -10.15
N ILE A 238 3.87 -4.26 -9.02
CA ILE A 238 3.05 -4.02 -7.82
C ILE A 238 2.34 -2.66 -7.97
N GLN A 239 1.01 -2.70 -7.97
CA GLN A 239 0.18 -1.50 -8.12
C GLN A 239 0.16 -0.67 -6.83
N ILE A 240 0.13 0.66 -6.96
CA ILE A 240 0.03 1.59 -5.82
C ILE A 240 -1.34 2.26 -5.85
N PHE A 241 -2.19 1.92 -4.88
CA PHE A 241 -3.46 2.59 -4.64
C PHE A 241 -3.26 3.68 -3.57
N ALA A 242 -3.37 4.94 -3.97
CA ALA A 242 -3.04 6.09 -3.14
C ALA A 242 -4.25 6.64 -2.41
N ASP A 243 -4.17 6.78 -1.08
CA ASP A 243 -5.14 7.56 -0.32
C ASP A 243 -5.05 9.04 -0.72
N ILE A 244 -6.20 9.64 -1.00
CA ILE A 244 -6.36 11.08 -1.19
C ILE A 244 -7.27 11.64 -0.11
N LYS A 245 -6.91 12.81 0.45
CA LYS A 245 -7.56 13.39 1.64
C LYS A 245 -7.82 12.36 2.75
N LYS A 246 -6.73 11.67 3.11
CA LYS A 246 -6.69 10.56 4.09
C LYS A 246 -7.53 10.85 5.36
N LYS A 247 -8.26 9.84 5.82
CA LYS A 247 -8.88 9.75 7.15
C LYS A 247 -7.87 9.95 8.28
N HIS A 248 -8.33 10.37 9.46
CA HIS A 248 -7.47 10.62 10.64
C HIS A 248 -6.35 11.62 10.34
N SER A 249 -6.69 12.66 9.57
CA SER A 249 -5.75 13.71 9.19
C SER A 249 -6.47 15.04 9.00
N SER A 250 -5.80 16.13 9.37
CA SER A 250 -6.16 17.50 9.06
C SER A 250 -5.49 17.94 7.78
N HIS A 251 -6.31 18.41 6.83
CA HIS A 251 -5.90 18.93 5.53
C HIS A 251 -5.89 20.46 5.48
N ALA A 252 -5.79 21.13 6.64
CA ALA A 252 -5.86 22.58 6.74
C ALA A 252 -4.74 23.31 5.97
N VAL A 253 -3.54 22.72 5.90
CA VAL A 253 -2.38 23.27 5.17
C VAL A 253 -2.55 23.24 3.65
N THR A 254 -3.51 22.47 3.15
CA THR A 254 -3.86 22.30 1.74
C THR A 254 -5.36 22.50 1.54
N ALA A 255 -5.97 23.35 2.36
CA ALA A 255 -7.42 23.58 2.35
C ALA A 255 -7.90 24.27 1.06
N ASP A 256 -6.98 24.94 0.36
CA ASP A 256 -7.17 25.54 -0.96
C ASP A 256 -7.26 24.51 -2.09
N MET A 257 -6.83 23.27 -1.85
CA MET A 257 -6.90 22.18 -2.84
C MET A 257 -8.20 21.40 -2.70
N SER A 258 -8.94 21.33 -3.80
CA SER A 258 -10.12 20.46 -3.92
C SER A 258 -9.73 18.97 -3.93
N VAL A 259 -10.73 18.10 -3.74
CA VAL A 259 -10.56 16.66 -3.92
C VAL A 259 -10.18 16.33 -5.35
N SER A 260 -10.81 16.98 -6.34
CA SER A 260 -10.48 16.78 -7.76
C SER A 260 -9.03 17.18 -8.10
N GLU A 261 -8.52 18.30 -7.58
CA GLU A 261 -7.13 18.70 -7.79
C GLU A 261 -6.16 17.72 -7.14
N THR A 262 -6.51 17.20 -5.96
CA THR A 262 -5.73 16.17 -5.27
C THR A 262 -5.67 14.88 -6.09
N ALA A 263 -6.81 14.46 -6.66
CA ALA A 263 -6.91 13.29 -7.53
C ALA A 263 -6.07 13.44 -8.80
N LYS A 264 -6.19 14.59 -9.50
CA LYS A 264 -5.37 14.90 -10.69
C LYS A 264 -3.88 14.92 -10.39
N ALA A 265 -3.49 15.45 -9.23
CA ALA A 265 -2.09 15.42 -8.82
C ALA A 265 -1.61 13.98 -8.58
N ALA A 266 -2.38 13.15 -7.88
CA ALA A 266 -2.01 11.75 -7.67
C ALA A 266 -1.87 10.96 -8.99
N GLU A 267 -2.79 11.16 -9.95
CA GLU A 267 -2.68 10.59 -11.30
C GLU A 267 -1.45 11.12 -12.06
N PHE A 268 -1.21 12.43 -12.03
CA PHE A 268 -0.02 13.05 -12.63
C PHE A 268 1.28 12.50 -12.03
N PHE A 269 1.28 12.21 -10.73
CA PHE A 269 2.39 11.58 -10.01
C PHE A 269 2.41 10.04 -10.15
N LEU A 270 1.67 9.47 -11.11
CA LEU A 270 1.71 8.06 -11.53
C LEU A 270 1.18 7.06 -10.49
N ALA A 271 0.17 7.43 -9.71
CA ALA A 271 -0.62 6.46 -8.95
C ALA A 271 -1.31 5.46 -9.90
N ASP A 272 -1.40 4.19 -9.51
CA ASP A 272 -2.12 3.17 -10.30
C ASP A 272 -3.63 3.16 -9.97
N GLY A 273 -4.04 3.76 -8.85
CA GLY A 273 -5.44 3.96 -8.45
C GLY A 273 -5.55 4.89 -7.25
N LEU A 274 -6.76 5.38 -6.97
CA LEU A 274 -7.07 6.29 -5.87
C LEU A 274 -7.98 5.62 -4.85
N ILE A 275 -7.82 6.02 -3.60
CA ILE A 275 -8.68 5.62 -2.49
C ILE A 275 -9.26 6.87 -1.84
N LEU A 276 -10.59 6.94 -1.83
CA LEU A 276 -11.36 7.95 -1.12
C LEU A 276 -11.81 7.40 0.24
N THR A 277 -11.62 8.18 1.29
CA THR A 277 -12.05 7.81 2.64
C THR A 277 -12.93 8.89 3.25
N GLY A 278 -13.86 8.48 4.11
CA GLY A 278 -14.49 9.37 5.09
C GLY A 278 -13.48 9.87 6.14
N THR A 279 -13.92 10.71 7.06
CA THR A 279 -13.03 11.40 8.02
C THR A 279 -12.33 10.48 9.02
N SER A 280 -12.93 9.33 9.35
CA SER A 280 -12.38 8.33 10.25
C SER A 280 -12.86 6.91 9.90
N THR A 281 -12.30 5.89 10.55
CA THR A 281 -12.61 4.48 10.25
C THR A 281 -14.07 4.16 10.54
N GLY A 282 -14.78 3.66 9.53
CA GLY A 282 -16.22 3.36 9.60
C GLY A 282 -17.14 4.52 9.22
N GLN A 283 -16.59 5.73 9.00
CA GLN A 283 -17.37 6.88 8.50
C GLN A 283 -17.47 6.84 6.97
N GLU A 284 -18.64 7.23 6.47
CA GLU A 284 -18.97 7.31 5.04
C GLU A 284 -18.09 8.35 4.33
N ALA A 285 -17.67 8.05 3.10
CA ALA A 285 -17.07 9.02 2.20
C ALA A 285 -18.17 9.92 1.59
N ASP A 286 -17.84 11.16 1.21
CA ASP A 286 -18.83 12.01 0.52
C ASP A 286 -19.05 11.49 -0.90
N GLN A 287 -20.31 11.26 -1.29
CA GLN A 287 -20.65 10.84 -2.66
C GLN A 287 -20.26 11.90 -3.70
N ARG A 288 -20.25 13.18 -3.31
CA ARG A 288 -19.83 14.28 -4.17
C ARG A 288 -18.34 14.14 -4.51
N ASP A 289 -17.52 13.79 -3.52
CA ASP A 289 -16.08 13.56 -3.70
C ASP A 289 -15.82 12.39 -4.67
N LEU A 290 -16.60 11.31 -4.58
CA LEU A 290 -16.52 10.19 -5.53
C LEU A 290 -16.83 10.66 -6.96
N LYS A 291 -17.92 11.41 -7.15
CA LYS A 291 -18.29 11.91 -8.47
C LYS A 291 -17.24 12.87 -9.03
N GLU A 292 -16.75 13.80 -8.21
CA GLU A 292 -15.70 14.76 -8.61
C GLU A 292 -14.39 14.04 -8.96
N CYS A 293 -13.98 13.03 -8.18
CA CYS A 293 -12.81 12.21 -8.50
C CYS A 293 -12.99 11.43 -9.78
N GLY A 294 -14.06 10.64 -9.90
CA GLY A 294 -14.30 9.79 -11.06
C GLY A 294 -14.42 10.57 -12.38
N GLN A 295 -14.83 11.84 -12.32
CA GLN A 295 -14.88 12.73 -13.48
C GLN A 295 -13.55 13.42 -13.80
N SER A 296 -12.58 13.41 -12.87
CA SER A 296 -11.34 14.18 -13.01
C SER A 296 -10.10 13.36 -13.31
N VAL A 297 -10.14 12.05 -13.13
CA VAL A 297 -9.04 11.13 -13.42
C VAL A 297 -9.51 9.94 -14.27
N ARG A 298 -8.55 9.18 -14.80
CA ARG A 298 -8.78 7.97 -15.62
C ARG A 298 -8.36 6.68 -14.92
N ILE A 299 -7.61 6.79 -13.83
CA ILE A 299 -7.25 5.69 -12.94
C ILE A 299 -8.42 5.25 -12.06
N PRO A 300 -8.49 3.97 -11.64
CA PRO A 300 -9.58 3.45 -10.81
C PRO A 300 -9.70 4.20 -9.48
N VAL A 301 -10.94 4.42 -9.04
CA VAL A 301 -11.26 5.07 -7.77
C VAL A 301 -11.98 4.08 -6.85
N LEU A 302 -11.42 3.83 -5.67
CA LEU A 302 -11.96 2.93 -4.66
C LEU A 302 -12.47 3.73 -3.45
N ILE A 303 -13.48 3.19 -2.75
CA ILE A 303 -13.91 3.70 -1.44
C ILE A 303 -13.26 2.90 -0.33
N GLY A 304 -12.47 3.57 0.51
CA GLY A 304 -11.66 2.99 1.57
C GLY A 304 -12.27 2.99 2.97
N SER A 305 -13.50 3.50 3.16
CA SER A 305 -14.19 3.48 4.45
C SER A 305 -15.71 3.64 4.35
N GLY A 306 -16.42 3.17 5.39
CA GLY A 306 -17.82 3.52 5.64
C GLY A 306 -18.86 2.85 4.74
N VAL A 307 -18.44 2.04 3.78
CA VAL A 307 -19.37 1.25 2.96
C VAL A 307 -19.94 0.08 3.76
N THR A 308 -21.25 -0.09 3.68
CA THR A 308 -22.06 -1.11 4.34
C THR A 308 -23.10 -1.66 3.36
N LEU A 309 -23.71 -2.80 3.66
CA LEU A 309 -24.78 -3.37 2.82
C LEU A 309 -25.95 -2.39 2.59
N GLY A 310 -26.25 -1.55 3.59
CA GLY A 310 -27.35 -0.59 3.55
C GLY A 310 -27.07 0.66 2.71
N ASN A 311 -25.80 0.97 2.44
CA ASN A 311 -25.43 2.23 1.78
C ASN A 311 -24.62 2.04 0.49
N MET A 312 -24.15 0.83 0.16
CA MET A 312 -23.21 0.59 -0.95
C MET A 312 -23.69 1.06 -2.33
N GLU A 313 -25.01 1.12 -2.57
CA GLU A 313 -25.58 1.58 -3.84
C GLU A 313 -25.25 3.06 -4.13
N LYS A 314 -25.04 3.86 -3.08
CA LYS A 314 -24.57 5.24 -3.18
C LYS A 314 -23.19 5.37 -3.84
N TYR A 315 -22.41 4.30 -3.85
CA TYR A 315 -21.02 4.28 -4.31
C TYR A 315 -20.83 3.35 -5.51
N ILE A 316 -21.91 3.04 -6.24
CA ILE A 316 -21.88 2.09 -7.36
C ILE A 316 -20.94 2.51 -8.50
N ASP A 317 -20.68 3.82 -8.63
CA ASP A 317 -19.77 4.38 -9.63
C ASP A 317 -18.28 4.16 -9.29
N ALA A 318 -17.96 3.69 -8.07
CA ALA A 318 -16.60 3.35 -7.70
C ALA A 318 -16.13 2.04 -8.34
N ASN A 319 -14.84 1.92 -8.60
CA ASN A 319 -14.24 0.69 -9.13
C ASN A 319 -14.05 -0.39 -8.06
N GLY A 320 -14.09 -0.02 -6.77
CA GLY A 320 -14.04 -1.01 -5.69
C GLY A 320 -14.26 -0.43 -4.30
N PHE A 321 -14.43 -1.34 -3.35
CA PHE A 321 -14.64 -1.06 -1.93
C PHE A 321 -13.61 -1.80 -1.10
N ILE A 322 -12.96 -1.10 -0.16
CA ILE A 322 -12.10 -1.70 0.85
C ILE A 322 -12.87 -1.74 2.16
N ILE A 323 -13.21 -2.94 2.61
CA ILE A 323 -14.11 -3.15 3.75
C ILE A 323 -13.36 -3.81 4.90
N GLY A 324 -13.23 -3.08 6.01
CA GLY A 324 -12.72 -3.60 7.27
C GLY A 324 -13.82 -3.80 8.31
N SER A 325 -14.10 -2.76 9.10
CA SER A 325 -14.93 -2.84 10.30
C SER A 325 -16.34 -3.42 10.08
N TYR A 326 -17.00 -3.15 8.96
CA TYR A 326 -18.34 -3.67 8.66
C TYR A 326 -18.39 -5.20 8.66
N PHE A 327 -17.35 -5.86 8.12
CA PHE A 327 -17.26 -7.32 8.08
C PHE A 327 -16.93 -7.96 9.42
N LYS A 328 -16.57 -7.16 10.44
CA LYS A 328 -16.22 -7.65 11.77
C LYS A 328 -17.44 -7.67 12.69
N LYS A 329 -17.36 -8.48 13.75
CA LYS A 329 -18.43 -8.59 14.76
C LYS A 329 -18.75 -7.19 15.32
N ASP A 330 -20.03 -6.89 15.44
CA ASP A 330 -20.55 -5.60 15.91
C ASP A 330 -20.09 -4.37 15.10
N GLY A 331 -19.52 -4.57 13.91
CA GLY A 331 -19.03 -3.46 13.09
C GLY A 331 -17.74 -2.83 13.64
N HIS A 332 -17.03 -3.52 14.55
CA HIS A 332 -15.86 -2.99 15.23
C HIS A 332 -14.56 -3.63 14.74
N TRP A 333 -13.59 -2.79 14.36
CA TRP A 333 -12.39 -3.20 13.63
C TRP A 333 -11.46 -4.16 14.39
N SER A 334 -11.53 -4.18 15.72
CA SER A 334 -10.69 -5.03 16.58
C SER A 334 -11.25 -6.44 16.77
N ASN A 335 -12.51 -6.66 16.37
CA ASN A 335 -13.18 -7.96 16.45
C ASN A 335 -12.87 -8.84 15.24
N SER A 336 -13.23 -10.12 15.35
CA SER A 336 -13.10 -11.10 14.26
C SER A 336 -14.08 -10.84 13.11
N VAL A 337 -13.68 -11.25 11.91
CA VAL A 337 -14.53 -11.27 10.70
C VAL A 337 -15.69 -12.25 10.88
N VAL A 338 -16.86 -11.89 10.34
CA VAL A 338 -18.09 -12.70 10.38
C VAL A 338 -18.48 -13.12 8.96
N TYR A 339 -18.40 -14.42 8.67
CA TYR A 339 -18.67 -14.99 7.34
C TYR A 339 -19.99 -14.52 6.74
N ASP A 340 -21.11 -14.61 7.49
CA ASP A 340 -22.45 -14.26 6.98
C ASP A 340 -22.56 -12.80 6.53
N LYS A 341 -21.82 -11.89 7.18
CA LYS A 341 -21.77 -10.48 6.76
C LYS A 341 -21.07 -10.31 5.44
N VAL A 342 -19.95 -11.01 5.24
CA VAL A 342 -19.19 -10.98 3.98
C VAL A 342 -20.03 -11.62 2.87
N SER A 343 -20.59 -12.80 3.10
CA SER A 343 -21.42 -13.53 2.12
C SER A 343 -22.62 -12.69 1.67
N SER A 344 -23.36 -12.11 2.62
CA SER A 344 -24.52 -11.25 2.30
C SER A 344 -24.12 -10.02 1.48
N PHE A 345 -22.97 -9.43 1.78
CA PHE A 345 -22.43 -8.29 1.03
C PHE A 345 -22.05 -8.70 -0.39
N MET A 346 -21.31 -9.80 -0.55
CA MET A 346 -20.91 -10.31 -1.87
C MET A 346 -22.10 -10.71 -2.72
N ASP A 347 -23.18 -11.25 -2.14
CA ASP A 347 -24.41 -11.56 -2.87
C ASP A 347 -25.09 -10.31 -3.43
N LYS A 348 -25.09 -9.20 -2.69
CA LYS A 348 -25.58 -7.92 -3.19
C LYS A 348 -24.68 -7.35 -4.29
N VAL A 349 -23.36 -7.41 -4.11
CA VAL A 349 -22.38 -6.98 -5.13
C VAL A 349 -22.56 -7.76 -6.44
N LYS A 350 -22.69 -9.09 -6.38
CA LYS A 350 -22.93 -9.94 -7.56
C LYS A 350 -24.20 -9.53 -8.33
N LYS A 351 -25.24 -9.08 -7.63
CA LYS A 351 -26.47 -8.56 -8.28
C LYS A 351 -26.23 -7.21 -8.96
N LEU A 352 -25.48 -6.32 -8.31
CA LEU A 352 -25.12 -4.99 -8.84
C LEU A 352 -24.13 -5.06 -10.01
N ARG A 353 -23.35 -6.14 -10.11
CA ARG A 353 -22.41 -6.36 -11.23
C ARG A 353 -23.04 -6.92 -12.49
N LYS A 354 -24.27 -7.45 -12.43
CA LYS A 354 -25.02 -7.83 -13.64
C LYS A 354 -25.41 -6.54 -14.35
#